data_AF-A0A7K4AHK6-F1
#
_entry.id   AF-A0A7K4AHK6-F1
#
_cell.length_a   1.000
_cell.length_b   1.000
_cell.length_c   1.000
_cell.angle_alpha   90.00
_cell.angle_beta   90.00
_cell.angle_gamma   90.00
#
_symmetry.space_group_name_H-M   'P 1'
#
loop_
_entity.id
_entity.type
_entity.pdbx_description
1 polymer ?
#
loop_
_entity_poly.entity_id
_entity_poly.type
_entity_poly.pdbx_seq_one_letter_code
_entity_poly.pdbx_strand_id
1 'polypeptide(L)'
;MDIVSRKYGIASLIALILIAFGFNAAGAEYSLGSESDDWWTEYPDQSTGAGGDVSHPDWVLDALESKPVLIYVHKECDYCVPQTEAVQKIIDEFSGEITIFELGADGSD
;
A
#
# COMPACT_ATOMS: atom_id res chain seq x y z
N MET A 1 -26.13 47.15 -0.42
CA MET A 1 -25.84 45.71 -0.23
C MET A 1 -25.77 45.45 1.26
N ASP A 2 -26.82 44.85 1.81
CA ASP A 2 -26.96 44.60 3.24
C ASP A 2 -25.91 43.63 3.77
N ILE A 3 -25.48 43.87 5.03
CA ILE A 3 -24.52 43.04 5.78
C ILE A 3 -24.94 41.55 5.77
N VAL A 4 -26.25 41.32 5.72
CA VAL A 4 -26.89 40.01 5.64
C VAL A 4 -26.53 39.28 4.33
N SER A 5 -26.65 39.93 3.17
CA SER A 5 -26.28 39.34 1.87
C SER A 5 -24.78 39.07 1.73
N ARG A 6 -23.91 39.85 2.40
CA ARG A 6 -22.46 39.63 2.41
C ARG A 6 -22.06 38.38 3.21
N LYS A 7 -22.75 38.08 4.32
CA LYS A 7 -22.49 36.89 5.15
C LYS A 7 -22.86 35.59 4.43
N TYR A 8 -23.98 35.57 3.73
CA TYR A 8 -24.40 34.39 2.95
C TYR A 8 -23.48 34.10 1.76
N GLY A 9 -22.96 35.13 1.10
CA GLY A 9 -21.98 34.96 0.02
C GLY A 9 -20.65 34.35 0.50
N ILE A 10 -20.14 34.78 1.65
CA ILE A 10 -18.88 34.28 2.21
C ILE A 10 -19.01 32.83 2.70
N ALA A 11 -20.11 32.48 3.38
CA ALA A 11 -20.35 31.12 3.84
C ALA A 11 -20.48 30.12 2.66
N SER A 12 -21.12 30.54 1.57
CA SER A 12 -21.26 29.72 0.36
C SER A 12 -19.91 29.49 -0.34
N LEU A 13 -19.03 30.51 -0.37
CA LEU A 13 -17.68 30.39 -0.89
C LEU A 13 -16.79 29.43 -0.06
N ILE A 14 -16.89 29.49 1.26
CA ILE A 14 -16.14 28.58 2.16
C ILE A 14 -16.61 27.13 1.97
N ALA A 15 -17.91 26.89 1.84
CA ALA A 15 -18.45 25.56 1.58
C ALA A 15 -17.97 24.99 0.24
N LEU A 16 -17.94 25.81 -0.82
CA LEU A 16 -17.41 25.42 -2.14
C LEU A 16 -15.91 25.08 -2.09
N ILE A 17 -15.13 25.84 -1.33
CA ILE A 17 -13.70 25.58 -1.12
C ILE A 17 -13.49 24.24 -0.39
N LEU A 18 -14.25 23.98 0.69
CA LEU A 18 -14.13 22.73 1.44
C LEU A 18 -14.56 21.49 0.62
N ILE A 19 -15.56 21.64 -0.26
CA ILE A 19 -15.98 20.57 -1.17
C ILE A 19 -14.92 20.33 -2.26
N ALA A 20 -14.26 21.38 -2.76
CA ALA A 20 -13.20 21.27 -3.77
C ALA A 20 -11.90 20.64 -3.21
N PHE A 21 -11.62 20.83 -1.92
CA PHE A 21 -10.47 20.20 -1.24
C PHE A 21 -10.80 18.82 -0.62
N GLY A 22 -12.08 18.44 -0.54
CA GLY A 22 -12.52 17.16 0.03
C GLY A 22 -12.39 15.95 -0.91
N PHE A 23 -12.09 16.18 -2.19
CA PHE A 23 -11.82 15.13 -3.17
C PHE A 23 -10.35 15.17 -3.55
N ASN A 24 -9.51 14.34 -2.93
CA ASN A 24 -8.32 13.70 -3.53
C ASN A 24 -7.55 12.93 -2.44
N ALA A 25 -8.19 11.91 -1.88
CA ALA A 25 -7.50 10.80 -1.22
C ALA A 25 -8.18 9.47 -1.57
N ALA A 26 -8.86 9.40 -2.72
CA ALA A 26 -9.07 8.11 -3.36
C ALA A 26 -7.67 7.69 -3.82
N GLY A 27 -7.05 6.76 -3.08
CA GLY A 27 -5.73 6.24 -3.43
C GLY A 27 -5.73 5.85 -4.90
N ALA A 28 -4.74 6.33 -5.65
CA ALA A 28 -4.65 5.97 -7.04
C ALA A 28 -4.60 4.44 -7.16
N GLU A 29 -5.58 3.87 -7.85
CA GLU A 29 -5.54 2.46 -8.24
C GLU A 29 -4.51 2.34 -9.35
N TYR A 30 -3.35 1.80 -9.01
CA TYR A 30 -2.32 1.46 -9.99
C TYR A 30 -2.58 0.04 -10.47
N SER A 31 -2.55 -0.18 -11.79
CA SER A 31 -2.54 -1.55 -12.32
C SER A 31 -1.34 -2.28 -11.74
N LEU A 32 -1.58 -3.44 -11.12
CA LEU A 32 -0.52 -4.33 -10.62
C LEU A 32 0.16 -5.10 -11.76
N GLY A 33 -0.30 -4.90 -13.00
CA GLY A 33 0.14 -5.67 -14.14
C GLY A 33 -0.54 -7.04 -14.24
N SER A 34 -0.53 -7.60 -15.44
CA SER A 34 -1.08 -8.92 -15.75
C SER A 34 -0.26 -9.66 -16.79
N GLU A 35 0.64 -8.97 -17.48
CA GLU A 35 1.56 -9.56 -18.46
C GLU A 35 2.79 -10.13 -17.73
N SER A 36 3.51 -11.03 -18.39
CA SER A 36 4.65 -11.72 -17.77
C SER A 36 5.80 -10.78 -17.40
N ASP A 37 5.95 -9.68 -18.13
CA ASP A 37 6.95 -8.63 -17.95
C ASP A 37 6.56 -7.58 -16.89
N ASP A 38 5.31 -7.58 -16.43
CA ASP A 38 4.89 -6.75 -15.30
C ASP A 38 5.45 -7.25 -13.95
N TRP A 39 5.90 -8.51 -13.91
CA TRP A 39 6.46 -9.14 -12.72
C TRP A 39 7.98 -9.20 -12.83
N TRP A 40 8.66 -9.01 -11.70
CA TRP A 40 10.11 -9.18 -11.64
C TRP A 40 10.47 -10.66 -11.69
N THR A 41 10.64 -11.20 -12.90
CA THR A 41 11.18 -12.55 -13.13
C THR A 41 12.71 -12.56 -13.20
N GLU A 42 13.32 -11.39 -13.39
CA GLU A 42 14.76 -11.14 -13.30
C GLU A 42 15.02 -10.01 -12.30
N TYR A 43 16.20 -10.01 -11.68
CA TYR A 43 16.56 -8.91 -10.78
C TYR A 43 16.70 -7.59 -11.55
N PRO A 44 16.21 -6.47 -11.00
CA PRO A 44 16.31 -5.18 -11.64
C PRO A 44 17.76 -4.70 -11.69
N ASP A 45 18.07 -3.82 -12.64
CA ASP A 45 19.43 -3.31 -12.90
C ASP A 45 20.12 -2.68 -11.68
N GLN A 46 19.35 -2.21 -10.71
CA GLN A 46 19.86 -1.63 -9.46
C GLN A 46 20.28 -2.68 -8.42
N SER A 47 19.97 -3.97 -8.65
CA SER A 47 20.36 -5.08 -7.78
C SER A 47 21.78 -5.54 -8.07
N THR A 48 22.48 -6.05 -7.05
CA THR A 48 23.77 -6.72 -7.23
C THR A 48 23.67 -8.04 -8.01
N GLY A 49 22.46 -8.59 -8.14
CA GLY A 49 22.14 -9.78 -8.93
C GLY A 49 21.55 -9.50 -10.32
N ALA A 50 21.68 -8.28 -10.84
CA ALA A 50 21.09 -7.86 -12.11
C ALA A 50 21.36 -8.85 -13.27
N GLY A 51 20.32 -9.14 -14.05
CA GLY A 51 20.36 -10.10 -15.17
C GLY A 51 20.50 -11.57 -14.77
N GLY A 52 20.48 -11.87 -13.46
CA GLY A 52 20.36 -13.23 -12.94
C GLY A 52 18.91 -13.61 -12.65
N ASP A 53 18.64 -14.91 -12.64
CA ASP A 53 17.35 -15.47 -12.25
C ASP A 53 16.99 -15.07 -10.81
N VAL A 54 15.72 -14.71 -10.60
CA VAL A 54 15.21 -14.44 -9.25
C VAL A 54 15.04 -15.77 -8.51
N SER A 55 15.69 -15.88 -7.34
CA SER A 55 15.49 -17.00 -6.42
C SER A 55 14.74 -16.51 -5.18
N HIS A 56 13.76 -17.29 -4.74
CA HIS A 56 13.05 -17.07 -3.48
C HIS A 56 13.46 -18.12 -2.43
N PRO A 57 13.41 -17.80 -1.13
CA PRO A 57 13.62 -18.78 -0.09
C PRO A 57 12.59 -19.92 -0.13
N ASP A 58 13.00 -21.13 0.24
CA ASP A 58 12.13 -22.33 0.22
C ASP A 58 10.82 -22.11 1.01
N TRP A 59 10.89 -21.45 2.17
CA TRP A 59 9.69 -21.18 2.98
C TRP A 59 8.65 -20.28 2.29
N VAL A 60 9.07 -19.43 1.34
CA VAL A 60 8.14 -18.64 0.50
C VAL A 60 7.50 -19.55 -0.53
N LEU A 61 8.30 -20.37 -1.20
CA LEU A 61 7.83 -21.28 -2.25
C LEU A 61 6.85 -22.30 -1.69
N ASP A 62 7.20 -22.93 -0.56
CA ASP A 62 6.35 -23.89 0.15
C ASP A 62 4.99 -23.28 0.55
N ALA A 63 4.99 -22.02 1.00
CA ALA A 63 3.76 -21.33 1.38
C ALA A 63 2.87 -21.01 0.16
N LEU A 64 3.47 -20.64 -0.97
CA LEU A 64 2.78 -20.36 -2.23
C LEU A 64 2.11 -21.58 -2.84
N GLU A 65 2.55 -22.81 -2.53
CA GLU A 65 1.86 -24.04 -2.96
C GLU A 65 0.45 -24.16 -2.38
N SER A 66 0.18 -23.51 -1.25
CA SER A 66 -1.08 -23.61 -0.50
C SER A 66 -1.99 -22.41 -0.73
N LYS A 67 -1.47 -21.19 -0.55
CA LYS A 67 -2.25 -19.96 -0.61
C LYS A 67 -1.39 -18.73 -0.91
N PRO A 68 -1.99 -17.61 -1.37
CA PRO A 68 -1.26 -16.37 -1.56
C PRO A 68 -0.49 -15.95 -0.30
N VAL A 69 0.71 -15.40 -0.51
CA VAL A 69 1.62 -15.02 0.58
C VAL A 69 1.75 -13.50 0.65
N LEU A 70 1.56 -12.94 1.84
CA LEU A 70 1.87 -11.56 2.18
C LEU A 70 3.09 -11.53 3.11
N ILE A 71 4.18 -10.89 2.66
CA ILE A 71 5.38 -10.69 3.47
C ILE A 71 5.41 -9.22 3.91
N TYR A 72 5.24 -8.98 5.21
CA TYR A 72 5.29 -7.66 5.80
C TYR A 72 6.64 -7.42 6.47
N VAL A 73 7.52 -6.71 5.77
CA VAL A 73 8.82 -6.29 6.31
C VAL A 73 8.67 -4.91 6.93
N HIS A 74 8.97 -4.78 8.22
CA HIS A 74 8.76 -3.54 8.98
C HIS A 74 9.91 -3.22 9.92
N LYS A 75 9.97 -1.99 10.40
CA LYS A 75 10.81 -1.57 11.53
C LYS A 75 9.99 -0.65 12.41
N GLU A 76 10.44 -0.41 13.64
CA GLU A 76 9.83 0.65 14.44
C GLU A 76 10.11 2.02 13.80
N CYS A 77 9.07 2.62 13.23
CA CYS A 77 9.10 3.96 12.63
C CYS A 77 7.73 4.61 12.70
N ASP A 78 7.67 5.85 13.21
CA ASP A 78 6.41 6.60 13.34
C ASP A 78 5.68 6.81 12.00
N TYR A 79 6.44 6.97 10.92
CA TYR A 79 5.86 7.16 9.57
C TYR A 79 5.37 5.85 8.93
N CYS A 80 5.58 4.70 9.56
CA CYS A 80 5.20 3.39 9.05
C CYS A 80 3.83 2.92 9.55
N VAL A 81 3.26 3.61 10.55
CA VAL A 81 1.93 3.32 11.10
C VAL A 81 0.84 3.13 10.02
N PRO A 82 0.75 3.97 8.98
CA PRO A 82 -0.27 3.77 7.93
C PRO A 82 -0.10 2.46 7.15
N GLN A 83 1.15 1.99 6.98
CA GLN A 83 1.42 0.71 6.33
C GLN A 83 0.98 -0.44 7.21
N THR A 84 1.29 -0.40 8.51
CA THR A 84 0.85 -1.41 9.48
C THR A 84 -0.67 -1.51 9.52
N GLU A 85 -1.36 -0.37 9.57
CA GLU A 85 -2.83 -0.33 9.56
C GLU A 85 -3.42 -0.89 8.26
N ALA A 86 -2.79 -0.61 7.11
CA ALA A 86 -3.23 -1.16 5.82
C ALA A 86 -3.03 -2.67 5.75
N VAL A 87 -1.88 -3.17 6.20
CA VAL A 87 -1.59 -4.60 6.28
C VAL A 87 -2.59 -5.30 7.19
N GLN A 88 -2.86 -4.74 8.38
CA GLN A 88 -3.83 -5.34 9.31
C GLN A 88 -5.23 -5.46 8.68
N LYS A 89 -5.68 -4.46 7.91
CA LYS A 89 -6.96 -4.54 7.19
C LYS A 89 -6.99 -5.68 6.18
N ILE A 90 -5.90 -5.90 5.44
CA ILE A 90 -5.77 -7.02 4.50
C ILE A 90 -5.82 -8.35 5.25
N ILE A 91 -5.11 -8.45 6.38
CA ILE A 91 -5.10 -9.65 7.23
C ILE A 91 -6.50 -9.99 7.75
N ASP A 92 -7.23 -8.97 8.20
CA ASP A 92 -8.58 -9.13 8.72
C ASP A 92 -9.58 -9.51 7.61
N GLU A 93 -9.48 -8.86 6.44
CA GLU A 93 -10.36 -9.09 5.29
C GLU A 93 -10.16 -10.47 4.67
N PHE A 94 -8.92 -10.93 4.54
CA PHE A 94 -8.55 -12.21 3.91
C PHE A 94 -8.14 -13.28 4.93
N SER A 95 -8.67 -13.18 6.15
CA SER A 95 -8.33 -14.10 7.23
C SER A 95 -8.58 -15.56 6.84
N GLY A 96 -7.54 -16.38 6.94
CA GLY A 96 -7.58 -17.79 6.52
C GLY A 96 -7.30 -18.04 5.03
N GLU A 97 -7.43 -17.02 4.18
CA GLU A 97 -7.21 -17.11 2.73
C GLU A 97 -5.76 -16.78 2.32
N ILE A 98 -4.99 -16.11 3.19
CA ILE A 98 -3.59 -15.77 2.95
C ILE A 98 -2.64 -16.37 4.00
N THR A 99 -1.38 -16.58 3.63
CA THR A 99 -0.25 -16.79 4.55
C THR A 99 0.40 -15.43 4.82
N ILE A 100 0.67 -15.12 6.08
CA ILE A 100 1.36 -13.87 6.45
C ILE A 100 2.69 -14.23 7.11
N PHE A 101 3.74 -13.55 6.66
CA PHE A 101 5.05 -13.54 7.33
C PHE A 101 5.39 -12.11 7.71
N GLU A 102 5.64 -11.88 8.98
CA GLU A 102 6.10 -10.58 9.51
C GLU A 102 7.60 -10.68 9.78
N LEU A 103 8.37 -9.70 9.31
CA LEU A 103 9.83 -9.69 9.41
C LEU A 103 10.33 -8.32 9.88
N GLY A 104 11.11 -8.29 10.96
CA GLY A 104 11.81 -7.10 11.41
C GLY A 104 12.97 -6.76 10.48
N ALA A 105 13.00 -5.54 9.94
CA ALA A 105 14.09 -5.04 9.09
C ALA A 105 15.38 -4.75 9.89
N ASP A 106 15.33 -4.88 11.21
CA ASP A 106 16.49 -4.89 12.10
C ASP A 106 17.08 -6.30 12.30
N GLY A 107 16.48 -7.33 11.68
CA GLY A 107 16.88 -8.73 11.81
C GLY A 107 16.32 -9.42 13.06
N SER A 108 15.31 -8.83 13.72
CA SER A 108 14.50 -9.54 14.71
C SER A 108 13.38 -10.32 14.01
N ASP A 109 13.27 -11.61 14.35
CA ASP A 109 12.20 -12.52 13.95
C ASP A 109 10.98 -12.39 14.89
#